data_AF-A0A0V1HL11-F1
#
_entry.id   AF-A0A0V1HL11-F1
#
_cell.length_a   1.000
_cell.length_b   1.000
_cell.length_c   1.000
_cell.angle_alpha   90.00
_cell.angle_beta   90.00
_cell.angle_gamma   90.00
#
_symmetry.space_group_name_H-M   'P 1'
#
loop_
_entity.id
_entity.type
_entity.pdbx_description
1 polymer ?
#
loop_
_entity_poly.entity_id
_entity_poly.type
_entity_poly.pdbx_seq_one_letter_code
_entity_poly.pdbx_strand_id
1 'polypeptide(L)'
;LKMSNVSCPAHPDAELIEDHRAGDMICMECGLVVGDRIVDVSSEWRSFSNDSNSKDPSRVGSPENNLMTGGGLATSIAGGGSDESRSLSNLQKRQASNSQDRVLMHAFGIIREMADRIHLTKSIQV
;
A
#
# COMPACT_ATOMS: atom_id res chain seq x y z
N LEU A 1 -14.33 6.16 1.79
CA LEU A 1 -15.51 5.69 1.04
C LEU A 1 -16.59 5.36 2.05
N LYS A 2 -17.69 6.10 2.05
CA LYS A 2 -18.80 5.85 2.96
C LYS A 2 -19.44 4.55 2.46
N MET A 3 -19.15 3.42 3.10
CA MET A 3 -19.92 2.20 2.89
C MET A 3 -21.34 2.57 3.30
N SER A 4 -22.18 2.88 2.31
CA SER A 4 -23.61 2.99 2.49
C SER A 4 -24.07 1.71 3.17
N ASN A 5 -24.88 1.83 4.21
CA ASN A 5 -25.52 0.69 4.85
C ASN A 5 -26.35 -0.04 3.78
N VAL A 6 -25.78 -1.08 3.15
CA VAL A 6 -26.47 -1.86 2.12
C VAL A 6 -27.36 -2.85 2.85
N SER A 7 -28.67 -2.75 2.61
CA SER A 7 -29.70 -3.59 3.23
C SER A 7 -30.78 -3.90 2.20
N CYS A 8 -31.40 -5.08 2.29
CA CYS A 8 -32.52 -5.41 1.41
C CYS A 8 -33.75 -4.54 1.75
N PRO A 9 -34.41 -3.89 0.76
CA PRO A 9 -35.59 -3.06 1.02
C PRO A 9 -36.79 -3.85 1.58
N ALA A 10 -36.89 -5.14 1.25
CA ALA A 10 -37.96 -6.02 1.72
C ALA A 10 -37.62 -6.73 3.03
N HIS A 11 -36.34 -6.94 3.32
CA HIS A 11 -35.85 -7.70 4.46
C HIS A 11 -34.65 -6.96 5.09
N PRO A 12 -34.89 -5.90 5.89
CA PRO A 12 -33.82 -5.05 6.40
C PRO A 12 -32.85 -5.77 7.36
N ASP A 13 -33.31 -6.84 8.02
CA ASP A 13 -32.53 -7.64 8.97
C ASP A 13 -31.92 -8.90 8.33
N ALA A 14 -32.17 -9.15 7.04
CA ALA A 14 -31.65 -10.34 6.36
C ALA A 14 -30.15 -10.23 6.11
N GLU A 15 -29.45 -11.35 6.29
CA GLU A 15 -28.04 -11.46 5.95
C GLU A 15 -27.85 -11.39 4.43
N LEU A 16 -26.79 -10.68 4.02
CA LEU A 16 -26.42 -10.49 2.64
C LEU A 16 -25.17 -11.33 2.35
N ILE A 17 -25.21 -12.12 1.28
CA ILE A 17 -24.07 -12.92 0.82
C ILE A 17 -23.39 -12.24 -0.36
N GLU A 18 -22.07 -12.30 -0.41
CA GLU A 18 -21.27 -11.79 -1.52
C GLU A 18 -20.96 -12.93 -2.52
N ASP A 19 -21.34 -12.75 -3.78
CA ASP A 19 -20.85 -13.58 -4.89
C ASP A 19 -19.65 -12.89 -5.54
N HIS A 20 -18.45 -13.25 -5.10
CA HIS A 20 -17.20 -12.69 -5.63
C HIS A 20 -16.98 -12.97 -7.13
N ARG A 21 -17.64 -13.98 -7.72
CA ARG A 21 -17.47 -14.28 -9.16
C ARG A 21 -18.25 -13.31 -10.02
N ALA A 22 -19.42 -12.89 -9.55
CA ALA A 22 -20.26 -11.89 -10.22
C ALA A 22 -19.94 -10.46 -9.77
N GLY A 23 -19.39 -10.29 -8.56
CA GLY A 23 -19.22 -8.98 -7.92
C GLY A 23 -20.54 -8.44 -7.35
N ASP A 24 -21.43 -9.34 -6.93
CA ASP A 24 -22.79 -9.00 -6.49
C ASP A 24 -22.98 -9.27 -5.00
N MET A 25 -23.83 -8.47 -4.35
CA MET A 25 -24.32 -8.74 -3.00
C MET A 25 -25.80 -9.11 -3.06
N ILE A 26 -26.13 -10.28 -2.53
CA ILE A 26 -27.42 -10.95 -2.73
C ILE A 26 -28.08 -11.15 -1.37
N CYS A 27 -29.38 -10.84 -1.28
CA CYS A 27 -30.18 -11.14 -0.09
C CYS A 27 -30.51 -12.63 -0.01
N MET A 28 -30.23 -13.26 1.14
CA MET A 28 -30.47 -14.70 1.37
C MET A 28 -31.95 -15.08 1.43
N GLU A 29 -32.85 -14.14 1.75
CA GLU A 29 -34.28 -14.42 1.89
C GLU A 29 -35.07 -14.30 0.58
N CYS A 30 -34.70 -13.35 -0.30
CA CYS A 30 -35.46 -13.09 -1.54
C CYS A 30 -34.64 -13.17 -2.83
N GLY A 31 -33.32 -13.35 -2.74
CA GLY A 31 -32.44 -13.43 -3.91
C GLY A 31 -32.24 -12.09 -4.63
N LEU A 32 -32.68 -10.97 -4.06
CA LEU A 32 -32.49 -9.64 -4.65
C LEU A 32 -31.01 -9.24 -4.59
N VAL A 33 -30.47 -8.80 -5.73
CA VAL A 33 -29.15 -8.16 -5.80
C VAL A 33 -29.28 -6.72 -5.30
N VAL A 34 -28.62 -6.41 -4.18
CA VAL A 34 -28.69 -5.11 -3.50
C VAL A 34 -27.44 -4.23 -3.74
N GLY A 35 -26.34 -4.85 -4.17
CA GLY A 35 -25.15 -4.15 -4.64
C GLY A 35 -24.60 -4.86 -5.86
N ASP A 36 -24.38 -4.13 -6.95
CA ASP A 36 -23.68 -4.61 -8.15
C ASP A 36 -22.24 -4.09 -8.16
N ARG A 37 -21.38 -4.72 -8.95
CA ARG A 37 -20.01 -4.24 -9.25
C ARG A 37 -19.17 -3.97 -8.00
N ILE A 38 -19.26 -4.85 -7.03
CA ILE A 38 -18.46 -4.80 -5.82
C ILE A 38 -17.02 -5.08 -6.22
N VAL A 39 -16.16 -4.12 -5.88
CA VAL A 39 -14.72 -4.24 -6.09
C VAL A 39 -14.14 -5.01 -4.93
N ASP A 40 -13.57 -6.18 -5.23
CA ASP A 40 -12.80 -6.94 -4.26
C ASP A 40 -11.49 -6.21 -3.93
N VAL A 41 -11.43 -5.63 -2.73
CA VAL A 41 -10.24 -4.97 -2.18
C VAL A 41 -9.25 -5.95 -1.55
N SER A 42 -9.61 -7.22 -1.38
CA SER A 42 -8.70 -8.26 -0.87
C SER A 42 -7.63 -8.65 -1.90
N SER A 43 -7.93 -8.42 -3.18
CA SER A 43 -7.09 -8.76 -4.34
C SER A 43 -5.72 -8.06 -4.39
N GLU A 44 -5.42 -7.11 -3.49
CA GLU A 44 -4.21 -6.30 -3.60
C GLU A 44 -3.04 -6.71 -2.67
N TRP A 45 -3.20 -7.67 -1.75
CA TRP A 45 -2.07 -7.99 -0.85
C TRP A 45 -1.11 -9.05 -1.39
N ARG A 46 -1.54 -9.97 -2.26
CA ARG A 46 -0.68 -11.05 -2.80
C ARG A 46 -1.09 -11.49 -4.20
N SER A 47 -0.89 -10.64 -5.20
CA SER A 47 -0.73 -11.15 -6.56
C SER A 47 0.60 -11.93 -6.60
N PHE A 48 0.53 -13.25 -6.52
CA PHE A 48 1.69 -14.16 -6.65
C PHE A 48 2.28 -14.18 -8.07
N SER A 49 1.89 -13.25 -8.94
CA SER A 49 2.58 -12.95 -10.20
C SER A 49 3.97 -12.33 -9.98
N ASN A 50 4.34 -12.06 -8.72
CA ASN A 50 5.58 -11.42 -8.31
C ASN A 50 6.83 -12.32 -8.41
N ASP A 51 6.77 -13.44 -9.14
CA ASP A 51 7.98 -14.20 -9.42
C ASP A 51 8.72 -13.58 -10.61
N SER A 52 9.92 -13.10 -10.29
CA SER A 52 10.89 -12.41 -11.13
C SER A 52 10.54 -10.99 -11.60
N ASN A 53 11.21 -10.03 -10.93
CA ASN A 53 11.69 -8.78 -11.51
C ASN A 53 10.73 -7.56 -11.52
N SER A 54 10.58 -6.89 -10.37
CA SER A 54 10.41 -5.43 -10.19
C SER A 54 9.40 -4.67 -11.09
N LYS A 55 8.49 -5.36 -11.76
CA LYS A 55 7.60 -4.80 -12.78
C LYS A 55 6.20 -5.36 -12.55
N ASP A 56 5.63 -5.01 -11.42
CA ASP A 56 4.19 -5.12 -11.23
C ASP A 56 3.55 -3.82 -11.75
N PRO A 57 3.02 -3.79 -12.99
CA PRO A 57 2.36 -2.60 -13.53
C PRO A 57 1.06 -2.26 -12.81
N SER A 58 0.49 -3.19 -12.04
CA SER A 58 -0.71 -2.95 -11.23
C SER A 58 -0.39 -2.24 -9.91
N ARG A 59 0.88 -2.19 -9.50
CA ARG A 59 1.29 -1.52 -8.26
C ARG A 59 1.29 0.01 -8.42
N VAL A 60 0.17 0.62 -8.06
CA VAL A 60 -0.03 2.08 -8.13
C VAL A 60 0.36 2.83 -6.85
N GLY A 61 0.61 2.11 -5.75
CA GLY A 61 0.99 2.67 -4.44
C GLY A 61 2.27 2.08 -3.87
N SER A 62 2.93 2.82 -2.99
CA SER A 62 4.03 2.32 -2.14
C SER A 62 3.60 2.31 -0.68
N PRO A 63 4.12 1.40 0.15
CA PRO A 63 3.83 1.40 1.57
C PRO A 63 4.28 2.74 2.15
N GLU A 64 3.34 3.41 2.81
CA GLU A 64 3.59 4.62 3.56
C GLU A 64 4.12 4.27 4.95
N ASN A 65 5.07 5.07 5.45
CA ASN A 65 5.55 4.95 6.82
C ASN A 65 4.99 6.11 7.64
N ASN A 66 3.94 5.84 8.41
CA ASN A 66 3.28 6.84 9.25
C ASN A 66 4.17 7.40 10.37
N LEU A 67 5.33 6.77 10.64
CA LEU A 67 6.33 7.30 11.57
C LEU A 67 7.16 8.44 10.94
N MET A 68 7.14 8.58 9.62
CA MET A 68 7.83 9.66 8.89
C MET A 68 6.90 10.85 8.67
N THR A 69 7.48 12.04 8.58
CA THR A 69 6.71 13.27 8.29
C THR A 69 6.04 13.15 6.93
N GLY A 70 4.73 13.34 6.86
CA GLY A 70 3.98 13.22 5.61
C GLY A 70 4.01 11.83 5.00
N GLY A 71 4.15 10.77 5.80
CA GLY A 71 4.08 9.37 5.35
C GLY A 71 5.32 8.88 4.59
N GLY A 72 6.41 9.67 4.58
CA GLY A 72 7.61 9.36 3.80
C GLY A 72 7.40 9.49 2.29
N LEU A 73 6.41 10.28 1.86
CA LEU A 73 6.06 10.49 0.46
C LEU A 73 7.19 11.24 -0.28
N ALA A 74 8.11 10.49 -0.86
CA ALA A 74 9.12 10.99 -1.77
C ALA A 74 9.34 9.99 -2.91
N THR A 75 9.41 10.48 -4.14
CA THR A 75 9.80 9.67 -5.30
C THR A 75 11.26 9.95 -5.60
N SER A 76 12.07 8.94 -5.96
CA SER A 76 13.46 9.13 -6.39
C SER A 76 13.57 9.07 -7.91
N ILE A 77 14.17 10.08 -8.52
CA ILE A 77 14.52 10.08 -9.93
C ILE A 77 15.90 9.44 -10.06
N ALA A 78 15.92 8.19 -10.49
CA ALA A 78 17.12 7.45 -10.87
C ALA A 78 16.88 6.80 -12.23
N GLY A 79 17.68 7.12 -13.24
CA GLY A 79 17.53 6.49 -14.56
C GLY A 79 18.54 6.95 -15.60
N GLY A 80 19.07 5.99 -16.37
CA GLY A 80 19.83 6.15 -17.62
C GLY A 80 21.15 6.91 -17.50
N GLY A 81 22.26 6.36 -18.00
CA GLY A 81 23.60 6.99 -17.93
C GLY A 81 23.77 8.32 -18.70
N SER A 82 22.68 9.03 -19.06
CA SER A 82 22.69 10.35 -19.67
C SER A 82 23.11 11.44 -18.68
N ASP A 83 23.53 12.59 -19.21
CA ASP A 83 23.97 13.71 -18.38
C ASP A 83 22.80 14.47 -17.75
N GLU A 84 21.69 14.57 -18.49
CA GLU A 84 20.43 15.17 -18.03
C GLU A 84 19.86 14.47 -16.79
N SER A 85 19.89 13.13 -16.75
CA SER A 85 19.40 12.39 -15.59
C SER A 85 20.27 12.61 -14.35
N ARG A 86 21.59 12.73 -14.52
CA ARG A 86 22.51 13.08 -13.42
C ARG A 86 22.24 14.48 -12.90
N SER A 87 21.97 15.43 -13.79
CA SER A 87 21.56 16.79 -13.44
C SER A 87 20.28 16.79 -12.62
N LEU A 88 19.25 16.05 -13.07
CA LEU A 88 17.97 15.91 -12.36
C LEU A 88 18.12 15.24 -11.00
N SER A 89 18.87 14.14 -10.89
CA SER A 89 19.16 13.50 -9.59
C SER A 89 19.90 14.44 -8.64
N ASN A 90 20.80 15.28 -9.15
CA ASN A 90 21.53 16.26 -8.35
C ASN A 90 20.64 17.42 -7.88
N LEU A 91 19.73 17.90 -8.72
CA LEU A 91 18.72 18.88 -8.37
C LEU A 91 17.77 18.33 -7.29
N GLN A 92 17.32 17.09 -7.46
CA GLN A 92 16.46 16.44 -6.50
C GLN A 92 17.12 16.28 -5.12
N LYS A 93 18.41 15.91 -5.07
CA LYS A 93 19.16 15.84 -3.79
C LYS A 93 19.19 17.17 -3.05
N ARG A 94 19.15 18.30 -3.77
CA ARG A 94 19.09 19.65 -3.18
C ARG A 94 17.70 19.99 -2.65
N GLN A 95 16.64 19.47 -3.29
CA GLN A 95 15.24 19.71 -2.90
C GLN A 95 14.74 18.77 -1.80
N ALA A 96 15.29 17.54 -1.72
CA ALA A 96 14.86 16.51 -0.78
C ALA A 96 15.41 16.73 0.64
N SER A 97 15.02 17.81 1.31
CA SER A 97 15.49 18.12 2.66
C SER A 97 14.34 18.33 3.65
N ASN A 98 13.75 17.24 4.13
CA ASN A 98 13.18 17.27 5.47
C ASN A 98 14.25 16.81 6.46
N SER A 99 14.77 17.72 7.28
CA SER A 99 15.87 17.45 8.20
C SER A 99 15.47 16.44 9.29
N GLN A 100 14.21 16.47 9.73
CA GLN A 100 13.69 15.60 10.78
C GLN A 100 13.67 14.12 10.33
N ASP A 101 13.19 13.87 9.11
CA ASP A 101 13.13 12.51 8.56
C ASP A 101 14.52 11.91 8.33
N ARG A 102 15.51 12.73 7.94
CA ARG A 102 16.90 12.27 7.79
C ARG A 102 17.50 11.80 9.11
N VAL A 103 17.26 12.54 10.19
CA VAL A 103 17.74 12.16 11.54
C VAL A 103 17.05 10.88 12.00
N LEU A 104 15.75 10.76 11.76
CA LEU A 104 14.97 9.57 12.11
C LEU A 104 15.45 8.32 11.34
N MET A 105 15.66 8.44 10.03
CA MET A 105 16.18 7.34 9.20
C MET A 105 17.59 6.92 9.61
N HIS A 106 18.43 7.88 10.00
CA HIS A 106 19.75 7.57 10.55
C HIS A 106 19.64 6.79 11.87
N ALA A 107 18.75 7.20 12.78
CA ALA A 107 18.51 6.49 14.04
C ALA A 107 18.01 5.05 13.80
N PHE A 108 17.09 4.83 12.86
CA PHE A 108 16.64 3.49 12.47
C PHE A 108 17.78 2.62 11.92
N GLY A 109 18.68 3.22 11.13
CA GLY A 109 19.89 2.53 10.65
C GLY A 109 20.77 2.03 11.80
N ILE A 110 20.99 2.85 12.84
CA ILE A 110 21.77 2.47 14.02
C ILE A 110 21.07 1.34 14.81
N ILE A 111 19.76 1.46 15.05
CA ILE A 111 19.01 0.42 15.78
C ILE A 111 19.11 -0.92 15.07
N ARG A 112 18.97 -0.91 13.74
CA ARG A 112 19.11 -2.11 12.91
C ARG A 112 20.51 -2.70 13.00
N GLU A 113 21.55 -1.88 12.89
CA GLU A 113 22.94 -2.35 13.03
C GLU A 113 23.19 -2.97 14.42
N MET A 114 22.71 -2.33 15.49
CA MET A 114 22.81 -2.86 16.84
C MET A 114 22.08 -4.19 16.95
N ALA A 115 20.84 -4.28 16.46
CA ALA A 115 20.02 -5.49 16.51
C ALA A 115 20.63 -6.65 15.70
N ASP A 116 21.25 -6.35 14.55
CA ASP A 116 21.95 -7.35 13.73
C ASP A 116 23.18 -7.92 14.47
N ARG A 117 23.93 -7.10 15.21
CA ARG A 117 25.09 -7.55 16.01
C ARG A 117 24.73 -8.54 17.14
N ILE A 118 23.51 -8.43 17.68
CA ILE A 118 23.00 -9.33 18.74
C ILE A 118 22.02 -10.39 18.21
N HIS A 119 21.96 -10.57 16.87
CA HIS A 119 21.12 -11.57 16.20
C HIS A 119 19.64 -11.54 16.60
N LEU A 120 19.09 -10.34 16.78
CA LEU A 120 17.65 -10.17 17.04
C LEU A 120 16.81 -10.55 15.82
N THR A 121 15.61 -11.06 16.07
CA THR A 121 14.67 -11.39 14.99
C THR A 121 14.14 -10.12 14.32
N LYS A 122 13.86 -10.19 13.01
CA LYS A 122 13.33 -9.06 12.23
C LYS A 122 12.04 -8.44 12.79
N SER A 123 11.28 -9.19 13.59
CA SER A 123 10.10 -8.70 14.29
C SER A 123 10.40 -7.63 15.36
N ILE A 124 11.64 -7.58 15.86
CA ILE A 124 12.10 -6.64 16.89
C ILE A 124 12.92 -5.50 16.26
N GLN A 125 13.34 -5.67 15.00
CA GLN A 125 14.04 -4.65 14.23
C GLN A 125 13.04 -3.62 13.69
N VAL A 126 13.44 -2.35 13.66
CA VAL A 126 12.66 -1.24 13.12
C VAL A 126 12.82 -1.16 11.59
#